data_AF-A0A090T5M9-F1
#
_entry.id   AF-A0A090T5M9-F1
#
_cell.length_a   1.000
_cell.length_b   1.000
_cell.length_c   1.000
_cell.angle_alpha   90.00
_cell.angle_beta   90.00
_cell.angle_gamma   90.00
#
_symmetry.space_group_name_H-M   'P 1'
#
loop_
_entity.id
_entity.type
_entity.pdbx_description
1 polymer ?
#
loop_
_entity_poly.entity_id
_entity_poly.type
_entity_poly.pdbx_seq_one_letter_code
_entity_poly.pdbx_strand_id
1 'polypeptide(L)'
;MKVVEGLGCKAIRVTDPAKIQDAFAQARSLMAAHQVPIVVEVILERVTNISMGTEINAINEFEPLADNDSDAPTSMASLKLSQ
;
A
#
# COMPACT_ATOMS: atom_id res chain seq x y z
N MET A 1 13.88 -8.38 -10.49
CA MET A 1 12.71 -7.73 -11.09
C MET A 1 12.96 -7.53 -12.59
N LYS A 2 13.33 -8.63 -13.28
CA LYS A 2 13.99 -8.55 -14.59
C LYS A 2 13.09 -8.02 -15.71
N VAL A 3 11.78 -8.23 -15.61
CA VAL A 3 10.81 -7.72 -16.59
C VAL A 3 10.71 -6.20 -16.51
N VAL A 4 10.58 -5.63 -15.31
CA VAL A 4 10.51 -4.18 -15.09
C VAL A 4 11.79 -3.49 -15.61
N GLU A 5 12.95 -4.04 -15.25
CA GLU A 5 14.24 -3.50 -15.69
C GLU A 5 14.45 -3.65 -17.21
N GLY A 6 13.99 -4.76 -17.80
CA GLY A 6 14.01 -4.97 -19.26
C GLY A 6 13.14 -3.99 -20.04
N LEU A 7 12.13 -3.39 -19.41
CA LEU A 7 11.29 -2.33 -19.97
C LEU A 7 11.87 -0.92 -19.75
N GLY A 8 13.11 -0.81 -19.28
CA GLY A 8 13.79 0.49 -19.03
C GLY A 8 13.36 1.21 -17.75
N CYS A 9 12.58 0.55 -16.90
CA CYS A 9 12.16 1.10 -15.61
C CYS A 9 13.17 0.76 -14.51
N LYS A 10 13.01 1.37 -13.33
CA LYS A 10 13.69 0.93 -12.09
C LYS A 10 12.68 0.28 -11.16
N ALA A 11 13.18 -0.50 -10.21
CA ALA A 11 12.35 -1.38 -9.42
C ALA A 11 12.89 -1.49 -7.99
N ILE A 12 11.99 -1.45 -7.01
CA ILE A 12 12.26 -1.64 -5.58
C ILE A 12 11.30 -2.71 -5.08
N ARG A 13 11.80 -3.70 -4.33
CA ARG A 13 10.97 -4.74 -3.71
C ARG A 13 10.94 -4.56 -2.20
N VAL A 14 9.75 -4.65 -1.63
CA VAL A 14 9.49 -4.50 -0.19
C VAL A 14 8.87 -5.79 0.33
N THR A 15 9.50 -6.39 1.34
CA THR A 15 8.99 -7.58 2.05
C THR A 15 8.64 -7.30 3.50
N ASP A 16 9.05 -6.13 4.02
CA ASP A 16 8.79 -5.66 5.38
C ASP A 16 7.95 -4.39 5.30
N PRO A 17 6.72 -4.37 5.88
CA PRO A 17 5.87 -3.18 5.89
C PRO A 17 6.55 -1.93 6.45
N ALA A 18 7.44 -2.06 7.44
CA ALA A 18 8.16 -0.93 8.02
C ALA A 18 9.08 -0.22 7.02
N LYS A 19 9.42 -0.87 5.90
CA LYS A 19 10.29 -0.33 4.85
C LYS A 19 9.55 0.36 3.71
N ILE A 20 8.22 0.40 3.74
CA ILE A 20 7.41 1.05 2.69
C ILE A 20 7.75 2.55 2.58
N GLN A 21 7.91 3.24 3.70
CA GLN A 21 8.25 4.67 3.70
C GLN A 21 9.64 4.93 3.09
N ASP A 22 10.64 4.16 3.50
CA ASP A 22 12.01 4.22 2.96
C ASP A 22 12.02 3.94 1.45
N ALA A 23 11.26 2.92 1.01
CA ALA A 23 11.13 2.56 -0.40
C ALA A 23 10.52 3.68 -1.24
N PHE A 24 9.50 4.38 -0.74
CA PHE A 24 8.94 5.53 -1.43
C PHE A 24 9.88 6.73 -1.47
N ALA A 25 10.68 6.95 -0.43
CA ALA A 25 11.72 7.99 -0.44
C ALA A 25 12.79 7.69 -1.50
N GLN A 26 13.25 6.44 -1.57
CA GLN A 26 14.17 5.97 -2.60
C GLN A 26 13.55 6.09 -4.00
N ALA A 27 12.28 5.72 -4.17
CA ALA A 27 11.58 5.83 -5.45
C ALA A 27 11.53 7.27 -5.96
N ARG A 28 11.24 8.25 -5.09
CA ARG A 28 11.29 9.67 -5.44
C ARG A 28 12.67 10.12 -5.88
N SER A 29 13.73 9.67 -5.18
CA SER A 29 15.11 9.98 -5.56
C SER A 29 15.47 9.41 -6.93
N LEU A 30 15.10 8.16 -7.21
CA LEU A 30 15.37 7.51 -8.49
C LEU A 30 14.58 8.14 -9.63
N MET A 31 13.33 8.54 -9.36
CA MET A 31 12.49 9.26 -10.32
C MET A 31 13.14 10.58 -10.72
N ALA A 32 13.63 11.37 -9.75
CA ALA A 32 14.33 12.62 -10.01
C ALA A 32 15.64 12.41 -10.80
N ALA A 33 16.42 11.39 -10.45
CA ALA A 33 17.73 11.14 -11.06
C ALA A 33 17.65 10.54 -12.47
N HIS A 34 16.69 9.65 -12.72
CA HIS A 34 16.65 8.85 -13.94
C HIS A 34 15.49 9.20 -14.87
N GLN A 35 14.46 9.91 -14.39
CA GLN A 35 13.30 10.33 -15.19
C GLN A 35 12.61 9.16 -15.93
N VAL A 36 12.58 7.98 -15.27
CA VAL A 36 11.89 6.78 -15.74
C VAL A 36 10.89 6.30 -14.69
N PRO A 37 9.88 5.50 -15.05
CA PRO A 37 8.96 4.91 -14.08
C PRO A 37 9.69 4.04 -13.06
N ILE A 38 9.26 4.13 -11.80
CA ILE A 38 9.79 3.34 -10.69
C ILE A 38 8.69 2.44 -10.16
N VAL A 39 8.89 1.13 -10.19
CA VAL A 39 7.95 0.14 -9.62
C VAL A 39 8.34 -0.17 -8.19
N VAL A 40 7.40 -0.02 -7.25
CA VAL A 40 7.54 -0.49 -5.87
C VAL A 40 6.68 -1.73 -5.71
N GLU A 41 7.30 -2.91 -5.66
CA GLU A 41 6.63 -4.20 -5.52
C GLU A 41 6.57 -4.59 -4.04
N VAL A 42 5.37 -4.61 -3.46
CA VAL A 42 5.14 -5.06 -2.09
C VAL A 42 4.76 -6.54 -2.11
N ILE A 43 5.53 -7.36 -1.42
CA ILE A 43 5.24 -8.78 -1.27
C ILE A 43 4.24 -8.94 -0.12
N LEU A 44 3.04 -9.37 -0.45
CA LEU A 44 1.96 -9.62 0.49
C LEU A 44 1.94 -11.08 0.93
N GLU A 45 1.15 -11.39 1.95
CA GLU A 45 0.79 -12.76 2.26
C GLU A 45 0.00 -13.40 1.12
N ARG A 46 -0.11 -14.74 1.13
CA ARG A 46 -0.69 -15.48 0.01
C ARG A 46 -2.22 -15.38 -0.05
N VAL A 47 -2.87 -15.19 1.10
CA VAL A 47 -4.33 -15.19 1.23
C VAL A 47 -4.70 -14.13 2.25
N THR A 48 -5.45 -13.13 1.79
CA THR A 48 -6.12 -12.11 2.61
C THR A 48 -7.51 -11.92 2.02
N ASN A 49 -8.57 -12.00 2.83
CA ASN A 49 -9.93 -11.86 2.32
C ASN A 49 -10.37 -10.41 2.43
N ILE A 50 -10.62 -9.76 1.29
CA ILE A 50 -11.13 -8.39 1.26
C ILE A 50 -12.64 -8.41 1.50
N SER A 51 -13.15 -7.48 2.30
CA SER A 51 -14.58 -7.31 2.55
C SER A 51 -15.36 -7.11 1.25
N MET A 52 -16.40 -7.91 1.05
CA MET A 52 -17.19 -7.93 -0.18
C MET A 52 -18.56 -8.59 0.03
N GLY A 53 -19.52 -8.29 -0.85
CA GLY A 53 -20.87 -8.83 -0.82
C GLY A 53 -21.61 -8.61 -2.14
N THR A 54 -22.76 -9.27 -2.30
CA THR A 54 -23.57 -9.16 -3.52
C THR A 54 -24.42 -7.89 -3.56
N GLU A 55 -24.80 -7.37 -2.39
CA GLU A 55 -25.68 -6.22 -2.22
C GLU A 55 -25.13 -5.29 -1.14
N ILE A 56 -25.52 -4.01 -1.19
CA ILE A 56 -25.01 -2.97 -0.27
C ILE A 56 -25.30 -3.30 1.21
N ASN A 57 -26.45 -3.90 1.51
CA ASN A 57 -26.85 -4.29 2.86
C ASN A 57 -26.37 -5.70 3.26
N ALA A 58 -25.56 -6.35 2.43
CA ALA A 58 -25.12 -7.73 2.59
C ALA A 58 -23.61 -7.87 2.33
N ILE A 59 -22.81 -6.94 2.85
CA ILE A 59 -21.35 -7.03 2.84
C ILE A 59 -20.91 -8.00 3.94
N ASN A 60 -20.00 -8.91 3.59
CA ASN A 60 -19.33 -9.76 4.56
C ASN A 60 -17.96 -9.18 4.91
N GLU A 61 -17.73 -8.99 6.19
CA GLU A 61 -16.46 -8.54 6.77
C GLU A 61 -15.69 -9.77 7.23
N PHE A 62 -14.61 -10.11 6.53
CA PHE A 62 -13.82 -11.32 6.81
C PHE A 62 -12.73 -11.09 7.86
N GLU A 63 -12.13 -9.90 7.81
CA GLU A 63 -11.08 -9.46 8.75
C GLU A 63 -11.71 -8.57 9.85
N PRO A 64 -11.00 -8.36 10.99
CA PRO A 64 -11.50 -7.52 12.07
C PRO A 64 -11.84 -6.10 11.61
N LEU A 65 -12.98 -5.59 12.08
CA LEU A 65 -13.34 -4.19 11.89
C LEU A 65 -12.44 -3.28 12.72
N ALA A 66 -12.22 -2.07 12.24
CA ALA A 66 -11.53 -1.03 12.99
C ALA A 66 -12.44 -0.55 14.13
N ASP A 67 -11.96 -0.63 15.37
CA ASP A 67 -12.70 -0.21 16.57
C ASP A 67 -12.32 1.22 16.98
N ASN A 68 -11.08 1.63 16.71
CA ASN A 68 -10.55 2.92 17.12
C ASN A 68 -9.57 3.52 16.09
N ASP A 69 -9.16 4.77 16.31
CA ASP A 69 -8.30 5.51 15.39
C ASP A 69 -6.92 4.86 15.16
N SER A 70 -6.42 4.04 16.10
CA SER A 70 -5.14 3.36 15.90
C SER A 70 -5.21 2.23 14.88
N ASP A 71 -6.40 1.65 14.66
CA ASP A 71 -6.63 0.61 13.66
C ASP A 71 -6.71 1.23 12.24
N ALA A 72 -7.22 2.46 12.11
CA ALA A 72 -7.39 3.17 10.84
C ALA A 72 -6.91 4.65 10.92
N PRO A 73 -5.62 4.91 11.19
CA PRO A 73 -5.11 6.25 11.56
C PRO A 73 -5.13 7.26 10.41
N THR A 74 -5.28 6.80 9.17
CA THR A 74 -5.36 7.67 7.98
C THR A 74 -6.80 8.01 7.58
N SER A 75 -7.81 7.64 8.37
CA SER A 75 -9.21 7.99 8.13
C SER A 75 -9.43 9.51 8.25
N MET A 76 -10.14 10.09 7.29
CA MET A 76 -10.50 11.52 7.34
C MET A 76 -11.42 11.87 8.52
N ALA A 77 -12.19 10.90 9.03
CA ALA A 77 -13.03 11.11 10.21
C ALA A 77 -12.19 11.30 11.47
N SER A 78 -11.14 10.49 11.63
CA SER A 78 -10.15 10.60 12.72
C SER A 78 -9.37 11.92 12.66
N LEU A 79 -9.15 12.46 11.45
CA LEU A 79 -8.50 13.77 11.25
C LEU A 79 -9.30 14.94 11.84
N LYS A 80 -10.64 14.83 11.92
CA LYS A 80 -11.51 15.90 12.46
C LYS A 80 -11.62 15.90 13.98
N LEU A 81 -11.23 14.81 14.65
CA LEU A 81 -11.31 14.69 16.11
C LEU A 81 -10.15 15.38 16.85
N SER A 82 -9.12 15.81 16.11
CA SER A 82 -7.89 16.41 16.63
C SER A 82 -7.75 17.92 16.36
N GLN A 83 -8.85 18.58 15.94
CA GLN A 83 -8.97 20.05 15.84
C GLN A 83 -10.02 20.57 16.82
#